data_AF-A0A139WTF8-F1
#
_entry.id   AF-A0A139WTF8-F1
#
_cell.length_a   1.000
_cell.length_b   1.000
_cell.length_c   1.000
_cell.angle_alpha   90.00
_cell.angle_beta   90.00
_cell.angle_gamma   90.00
#
_symmetry.space_group_name_H-M   'P 1'
#
loop_
_entity.id
_entity.type
_entity.pdbx_description
1 polymer ?
#
loop_
_entity_poly.entity_id
_entity_poly.type
_entity_poly.pdbx_seq_one_letter_code
_entity_poly.pdbx_strand_id
1 'polypeptide(L)'
;MALKKVSHSHTSAENPEALFRDIKNKQSKGLISHQADILRKYCQPETLNLPDVALQLPTGSGKTVVGLVLGEWRRCRFNEKVVYLCPTVQLVNQVVEQSLTICGIKANAFTGKQIEYSPNIKAEYTNQGQRVSNPIDKRTDLSGNRV
;
A
#
# COMPACT_ATOMS: atom_id res chain seq x y z
N MET A 1 -31.43 6.42 -8.50
CA MET A 1 -30.12 7.11 -8.45
C MET A 1 -29.04 6.12 -8.85
N ALA A 2 -28.22 6.44 -9.85
CA ALA A 2 -27.20 5.54 -10.40
C ALA A 2 -25.88 5.70 -9.63
N LEU A 3 -25.41 4.64 -8.97
CA LEU A 3 -24.08 4.58 -8.37
C LEU A 3 -23.05 4.44 -9.51
N LYS A 4 -22.41 5.56 -9.88
CA LYS A 4 -21.30 5.56 -10.84
C LYS A 4 -20.11 4.84 -10.19
N LYS A 5 -19.82 3.61 -10.66
CA LYS A 5 -18.63 2.85 -10.27
C LYS A 5 -17.40 3.66 -10.67
N VAL A 6 -16.67 4.18 -9.69
CA VAL A 6 -15.38 4.83 -9.94
C VAL A 6 -14.40 3.73 -10.28
N SER A 7 -14.25 3.44 -11.58
CA SER A 7 -13.19 2.59 -12.09
C SER A 7 -11.86 3.30 -11.87
N HIS A 8 -11.15 2.97 -10.80
CA HIS A 8 -9.71 3.19 -10.80
C HIS A 8 -9.14 2.20 -11.81
N SER A 9 -8.79 2.71 -13.00
CA SER A 9 -8.06 1.94 -13.99
C SER A 9 -6.75 1.50 -13.36
N HIS A 10 -6.64 0.21 -13.03
CA HIS A 10 -5.36 -0.38 -12.71
C HIS A 10 -4.58 -0.44 -14.01
N THR A 11 -3.76 0.57 -14.29
CA THR A 11 -2.63 0.36 -15.18
C THR A 11 -1.70 -0.57 -14.39
N SER A 12 -1.56 -1.82 -14.83
CA SER A 12 -0.54 -2.73 -14.29
C SER A 12 0.82 -2.16 -14.68
N ALA A 13 1.31 -1.22 -13.86
CA ALA A 13 2.56 -0.55 -14.10
C ALA A 13 3.67 -1.58 -14.30
N GLU A 14 4.50 -1.36 -15.32
CA GLU A 14 5.52 -2.33 -15.72
C GLU A 14 6.56 -2.56 -14.63
N ASN A 15 6.83 -1.54 -13.81
CA ASN A 15 7.79 -1.58 -12.72
C ASN A 15 7.33 -0.69 -11.53
N PRO A 16 7.94 -0.85 -10.34
CA PRO A 16 7.57 -0.09 -9.14
C PRO A 16 7.77 1.43 -9.27
N GLU A 17 8.73 1.89 -10.06
CA GLU A 17 8.94 3.33 -10.28
C GLU A 17 7.80 3.94 -11.10
N ALA A 18 7.35 3.24 -12.14
CA ALA A 18 6.19 3.64 -12.95
C ALA A 18 4.92 3.69 -12.09
N LEU A 19 4.69 2.68 -11.25
CA LEU A 19 3.59 2.69 -10.28
C LEU A 19 3.66 3.94 -9.40
N PHE A 20 4.82 4.20 -8.79
CA PHE A 20 4.97 5.32 -7.88
C PHE A 20 4.75 6.67 -8.58
N ARG A 21 5.17 6.80 -9.83
CA ARG A 21 4.94 7.99 -10.66
C ARG A 21 3.45 8.25 -10.87
N ASP A 22 2.69 7.21 -11.15
CA ASP A 22 1.25 7.29 -11.47
C ASP A 22 0.36 7.60 -10.26
N ILE A 23 0.85 7.38 -9.03
CA ILE A 23 0.10 7.74 -7.82
C ILE A 23 -0.02 9.28 -7.73
N LYS A 24 -1.25 9.78 -7.86
CA LYS A 24 -1.53 11.24 -7.87
C LYS A 24 -1.55 11.88 -6.48
N ASN A 25 -1.97 11.13 -5.46
CA ASN A 25 -2.20 11.64 -4.10
C ASN A 25 -1.01 11.42 -3.16
N LYS A 26 0.22 11.61 -3.65
CA LYS A 26 1.45 11.46 -2.85
C LYS A 26 2.04 12.83 -2.51
N GLN A 27 2.54 13.00 -1.28
CA GLN A 27 3.31 14.20 -0.92
C GLN A 27 4.76 14.14 -1.44
N SER A 28 5.32 12.94 -1.58
CA SER A 28 6.68 12.80 -2.10
C SER A 28 6.75 13.18 -3.58
N LYS A 29 7.71 14.05 -3.92
CA LYS A 29 7.96 14.48 -5.30
C LYS A 29 8.57 13.38 -6.18
N GLY A 30 9.10 12.30 -5.60
CA GLY A 30 9.75 11.22 -6.32
C GLY A 30 10.54 10.29 -5.39
N LEU A 31 11.09 9.22 -5.96
CA LEU A 31 12.04 8.36 -5.27
C LEU A 31 13.42 9.02 -5.31
N ILE A 32 14.18 8.95 -4.22
CA ILE A 32 15.60 9.33 -4.27
C ILE A 32 16.41 8.26 -5.00
N SER A 33 17.58 8.62 -5.55
CA SER A 33 18.36 7.75 -6.44
C SER A 33 18.56 6.34 -5.90
N HIS A 34 19.00 6.21 -4.65
CA HIS A 34 19.26 4.89 -4.06
C HIS A 34 18.00 4.02 -3.92
N GLN A 35 16.83 4.62 -3.66
CA GLN A 35 15.56 3.88 -3.62
C GLN A 35 15.20 3.35 -5.01
N ALA A 36 15.34 4.19 -6.03
CA ALA A 36 15.09 3.82 -7.42
C ALA A 36 16.04 2.70 -7.87
N ASP A 37 17.32 2.79 -7.56
CA ASP A 37 18.33 1.78 -7.94
C ASP A 37 18.01 0.41 -7.35
N ILE A 38 17.52 0.37 -6.11
CA ILE A 38 17.10 -0.89 -5.46
C ILE A 38 15.86 -1.47 -6.12
N LEU A 39 14.88 -0.64 -6.45
CA LEU A 39 13.68 -1.11 -7.14
C LEU A 39 14.00 -1.63 -8.54
N ARG A 40 14.92 -0.98 -9.27
CA ARG A 40 15.42 -1.48 -10.56
C ARG A 40 16.13 -2.82 -10.40
N LYS A 41 17.03 -2.93 -9.42
CA LYS A 41 17.74 -4.18 -9.12
C LYS A 41 16.79 -5.31 -8.76
N TYR A 42 15.70 -5.02 -8.04
CA TYR A 42 14.67 -6.00 -7.73
C TYR A 42 13.89 -6.46 -8.98
N CYS A 43 13.73 -5.60 -9.99
CA CYS A 43 13.01 -5.95 -11.22
C CYS A 43 13.86 -6.74 -12.22
N GLN A 44 15.13 -6.98 -11.92
CA GLN A 44 15.99 -7.78 -12.78
C GLN A 44 15.53 -9.26 -12.76
N PRO A 45 15.60 -10.00 -13.88
CA PRO A 45 15.14 -11.38 -13.94
C PRO A 45 15.77 -12.30 -12.89
N GLU A 46 17.02 -12.03 -12.51
CA GLU A 46 17.80 -12.81 -11.55
C GLU A 46 17.31 -12.65 -10.11
N THR A 47 16.58 -11.57 -9.80
CA THR A 47 16.05 -11.28 -8.46
C THR A 47 14.54 -11.45 -8.40
N LEU A 48 13.80 -11.07 -9.46
CA LEU A 48 12.33 -11.11 -9.50
C LEU A 48 11.77 -12.53 -9.33
N ASN A 49 12.50 -13.53 -9.83
CA ASN A 49 12.10 -14.94 -9.81
C ASN A 49 12.58 -15.69 -8.55
N LEU A 50 13.30 -15.03 -7.65
CA LEU A 50 13.74 -15.65 -6.40
C LEU A 50 12.59 -15.69 -5.39
N PRO A 51 12.46 -16.78 -4.62
CA PRO A 51 11.44 -16.88 -3.57
C PRO A 51 11.72 -15.89 -2.43
N ASP A 52 12.99 -15.69 -2.09
CA ASP A 52 13.42 -14.87 -0.96
C ASP A 52 14.50 -13.87 -1.41
N VAL A 53 14.30 -12.59 -1.08
CA VAL A 53 15.22 -11.51 -1.45
C VAL A 53 15.47 -10.60 -0.26
N ALA A 54 16.74 -10.35 0.05
CA ALA A 54 17.15 -9.35 1.03
C ALA A 54 17.57 -8.05 0.32
N LEU A 55 16.89 -6.94 0.65
CA LEU A 55 17.21 -5.61 0.13
C LEU A 55 17.92 -4.77 1.20
N GLN A 56 19.15 -4.36 0.93
CA GLN A 56 19.93 -3.55 1.86
C GLN A 56 19.77 -2.05 1.56
N LEU A 57 19.33 -1.30 2.56
CA LEU A 57 19.23 0.16 2.54
C LEU A 57 19.88 0.76 3.78
N PRO A 58 20.67 1.85 3.68
CA PRO A 58 21.18 2.58 4.84
C PRO A 58 20.04 3.17 5.67
N THR A 59 20.25 3.43 6.96
CA THR A 59 19.26 4.15 7.79
C THR A 59 19.02 5.56 7.24
N GLY A 60 17.82 6.11 7.45
CA GLY A 60 17.46 7.44 6.94
C GLY A 60 17.17 7.52 5.42
N SER A 61 17.45 6.48 4.62
CA SER A 61 17.18 6.50 3.17
C SER A 61 15.74 6.16 2.77
N GLY A 62 14.82 6.07 3.72
CA GLY A 62 13.39 5.85 3.45
C GLY A 62 13.04 4.42 3.04
N LYS A 63 13.55 3.40 3.77
CA LYS A 63 13.23 1.98 3.52
C LYS A 63 11.72 1.69 3.48
N THR A 64 10.94 2.41 4.30
CA THR A 64 9.48 2.30 4.33
C THR A 64 8.86 2.57 2.97
N VAL A 65 9.31 3.62 2.27
CA VAL A 65 8.79 3.97 0.94
C VAL A 65 9.09 2.85 -0.05
N VAL A 66 10.32 2.31 -0.03
CA VAL A 66 10.71 1.20 -0.91
C VAL A 66 9.85 -0.03 -0.68
N GLY A 67 9.66 -0.44 0.59
CA GLY A 67 8.85 -1.60 0.91
C GLY A 67 7.36 -1.42 0.56
N LEU A 68 6.80 -0.23 0.79
CA LEU A 68 5.41 0.07 0.44
C LEU A 68 5.17 0.07 -1.07
N VAL A 69 6.05 0.73 -1.83
CA VAL A 69 5.96 0.82 -3.30
C VAL A 69 6.15 -0.55 -3.93
N LEU A 70 7.15 -1.30 -3.46
CA LEU A 70 7.40 -2.65 -3.97
C LEU A 70 6.24 -3.60 -3.68
N GLY A 71 5.74 -3.56 -2.44
CA GLY A 71 4.58 -4.36 -2.03
C GLY A 71 3.34 -4.03 -2.85
N GLU A 72 3.01 -2.76 -3.01
CA GLU A 72 1.85 -2.34 -3.82
C GLU A 72 2.01 -2.72 -5.29
N TRP A 73 3.23 -2.63 -5.83
CA TRP A 73 3.51 -3.08 -7.19
C TRP A 73 3.29 -4.57 -7.36
N ARG A 74 3.81 -5.42 -6.47
CA ARG A 74 3.53 -6.86 -6.54
C ARG A 74 2.05 -7.18 -6.39
N ARG A 75 1.37 -6.50 -5.47
CA ARG A 75 -0.08 -6.59 -5.28
C ARG A 75 -0.84 -6.29 -6.57
N CYS A 76 -0.44 -5.26 -7.32
CA CYS A 76 -1.10 -4.88 -8.58
C CYS A 76 -0.67 -5.73 -9.78
N ARG A 77 0.61 -6.08 -9.89
CA ARG A 77 1.22 -6.73 -11.05
C ARG A 77 1.04 -8.24 -11.09
N PHE A 78 1.05 -8.88 -9.92
CA PHE A 78 0.97 -10.33 -9.76
C PHE A 78 -0.30 -10.76 -9.01
N ASN A 79 -1.16 -9.81 -8.62
CA ASN A 79 -2.37 -10.08 -7.85
C ASN A 79 -2.09 -10.82 -6.52
N GLU A 80 -0.93 -10.54 -5.93
CA GLU A 80 -0.47 -11.14 -4.69
C GLU A 80 -1.07 -10.43 -3.47
N LYS A 81 -1.21 -11.19 -2.38
CA LYS A 81 -1.52 -10.60 -1.07
C LYS A 81 -0.21 -10.22 -0.40
N VAL A 82 -0.11 -8.98 0.07
CA VAL A 82 1.12 -8.44 0.66
C VAL A 82 0.90 -8.07 2.11
N VAL A 83 1.86 -8.43 2.96
CA VAL A 83 1.92 -8.06 4.38
C VAL A 83 3.24 -7.34 4.63
N TYR A 84 3.16 -6.19 5.29
CA TYR A 84 4.34 -5.45 5.77
C TYR A 84 4.45 -5.64 7.28
N LEU A 85 5.52 -6.31 7.73
CA LEU A 85 5.75 -6.59 9.15
C LEU A 85 6.55 -5.46 9.81
N CYS A 86 6.07 -5.00 10.97
CA CYS A 86 6.77 -4.05 11.82
C CYS A 86 7.05 -4.70 13.18
N PRO A 87 8.17 -4.37 13.84
CA PRO A 87 8.52 -4.99 15.12
C PRO A 87 7.68 -4.46 16.30
N THR A 88 7.00 -3.32 16.14
CA THR A 88 6.14 -2.72 17.18
C THR A 88 4.87 -2.12 16.60
N VAL A 89 3.84 -2.00 17.44
CA VAL A 89 2.56 -1.35 17.07
C VAL A 89 2.76 0.13 16.73
N GLN A 90 3.67 0.81 17.43
CA GLN A 90 4.03 2.20 17.15
C GLN A 90 4.56 2.35 15.72
N LEU A 91 5.42 1.43 15.27
CA LEU A 91 5.93 1.43 13.90
C LEU A 91 4.83 1.09 12.88
N VAL A 92 3.89 0.18 13.20
CA VAL A 92 2.73 -0.06 12.33
C VAL A 92 1.96 1.24 12.10
N ASN A 93 1.64 1.96 13.18
CA ASN A 93 0.88 3.21 13.09
C ASN A 93 1.62 4.26 12.25
N GLN A 94 2.93 4.41 12.46
CA GLN A 94 3.78 5.30 11.66
C GLN A 94 3.78 4.92 10.17
N VAL A 95 3.93 3.63 9.86
CA VAL A 95 3.95 3.15 8.47
C VAL A 95 2.60 3.36 7.80
N VAL A 96 1.48 3.12 8.48
CA VAL A 96 0.13 3.34 7.94
C VAL A 96 -0.10 4.83 7.63
N GLU A 97 0.29 5.72 8.52
CA GLU A 97 0.23 7.17 8.28
C GLU A 97 1.10 7.57 7.08
N GLN A 98 2.35 7.11 7.04
CA GLN A 98 3.28 7.38 5.94
C GLN A 98 2.81 6.81 4.60
N SER A 99 2.15 5.64 4.61
CA SER A 99 1.65 5.02 3.40
C SER A 99 0.67 5.91 2.66
N LEU A 100 -0.26 6.53 3.40
CA LEU A 100 -1.25 7.44 2.83
C LEU A 100 -0.66 8.82 2.54
N THR A 101 0.07 9.41 3.48
CA THR A 101 0.56 10.78 3.36
C THR A 101 1.71 10.92 2.37
N ILE A 102 2.74 10.07 2.49
CA ILE A 102 3.96 10.16 1.69
C ILE A 102 3.77 9.45 0.35
N CYS A 103 3.21 8.24 0.36
CA CYS A 103 3.17 7.38 -0.83
C CYS A 103 1.83 7.40 -1.57
N GLY A 104 0.74 7.85 -0.94
CA GLY A 104 -0.61 7.75 -1.51
C GLY A 104 -1.13 6.31 -1.64
N ILE A 105 -0.53 5.36 -0.90
CA ILE A 105 -0.87 3.93 -0.90
C ILE A 105 -1.71 3.64 0.34
N LYS A 106 -2.87 3.00 0.17
CA LYS A 106 -3.70 2.58 1.32
C LYS A 106 -3.12 1.32 1.95
N ALA A 107 -2.56 1.43 3.15
CA ALA A 107 -2.25 0.29 4.01
C ALA A 107 -3.25 0.18 5.17
N ASN A 108 -3.66 -1.05 5.51
CA ASN A 108 -4.52 -1.30 6.67
C ASN A 108 -3.66 -1.81 7.83
N ALA A 109 -3.92 -1.30 9.04
CA ALA A 109 -3.28 -1.77 10.26
C ALA A 109 -3.93 -3.08 10.73
N PHE A 110 -3.10 -4.08 11.03
CA PHE A 110 -3.47 -5.30 11.74
C PHE A 110 -2.70 -5.33 13.06
N THR A 111 -3.30 -4.80 14.11
CA THR A 111 -2.68 -4.68 15.45
C THR A 111 -3.61 -5.27 16.51
N GLY A 112 -3.05 -5.79 17.60
CA GLY A 112 -3.82 -6.48 18.63
C GLY A 112 -4.20 -7.92 18.26
N LYS A 113 -5.25 -8.45 18.90
CA LYS A 113 -5.66 -9.85 18.70
C LYS A 113 -6.40 -10.02 17.38
N GLN A 114 -6.14 -11.12 16.67
CA GLN A 114 -6.77 -11.42 15.38
C GLN A 114 -8.32 -11.46 15.44
N ILE A 115 -8.87 -11.85 16.59
CA ILE A 115 -10.31 -11.90 16.82
C ILE A 115 -10.95 -10.50 16.79
N GLU A 116 -10.19 -9.45 17.12
CA GLU A 116 -10.65 -8.06 17.21
C GLU A 116 -10.52 -7.31 15.87
N TYR A 117 -9.87 -7.92 14.87
CA TYR A 117 -9.71 -7.31 13.56
C TYR A 117 -11.07 -7.07 12.87
N SER A 118 -11.27 -5.83 12.41
CA SER A 118 -12.47 -5.40 11.71
C SER A 118 -12.82 -6.31 10.51
N PRO A 119 -14.09 -6.72 10.36
CA PRO A 119 -14.54 -7.49 9.20
C PRO A 119 -14.23 -6.81 7.86
N ASN A 120 -14.30 -5.48 7.80
CA ASN A 120 -14.02 -4.71 6.59
C ASN A 120 -12.56 -4.85 6.16
N ILE A 121 -11.62 -4.75 7.10
CA ILE A 121 -10.19 -4.90 6.82
C ILE A 121 -9.86 -6.34 6.40
N LYS A 122 -10.49 -7.35 7.02
CA LYS A 122 -10.37 -8.77 6.62
C LYS A 122 -10.89 -9.00 5.21
N ALA A 123 -12.07 -8.43 4.89
CA ALA A 123 -12.68 -8.52 3.58
C ALA A 123 -11.80 -7.82 2.53
N GLU A 124 -11.28 -6.63 2.82
CA GLU A 124 -10.35 -5.93 1.94
C GLU A 124 -9.08 -6.73 1.67
N TYR A 125 -8.52 -7.43 2.66
CA TYR A 125 -7.36 -8.30 2.46
C TYR A 125 -7.69 -9.58 1.66
N THR A 126 -8.87 -10.14 1.88
CA THR A 126 -9.29 -11.40 1.24
C THR A 126 -9.75 -11.20 -0.19
N ASN A 127 -10.50 -10.12 -0.45
CA ASN A 127 -11.25 -9.85 -1.68
C ASN A 127 -10.51 -8.88 -2.63
N GLN A 128 -9.19 -8.78 -2.57
CA GLN A 128 -8.41 -7.74 -3.30
C GLN A 128 -8.62 -7.69 -4.83
N GLY A 129 -9.27 -8.69 -5.44
CA GLY A 129 -9.73 -8.63 -6.85
C GLY A 129 -11.03 -7.84 -7.08
N GLN A 130 -11.74 -7.40 -6.04
CA GLN A 130 -12.98 -6.61 -6.11
C GLN A 130 -12.97 -5.52 -5.03
N ARG A 131 -12.28 -4.40 -5.27
CA ARG A 131 -12.41 -3.24 -4.36
C ARG A 131 -13.80 -2.63 -4.53
N VAL A 132 -14.73 -2.99 -3.63
CA VAL A 132 -15.96 -2.24 -3.38
C VAL A 132 -15.54 -0.85 -2.92
N SER A 133 -15.77 0.15 -3.76
CA SER A 133 -15.60 1.56 -3.41
C SER A 133 -16.61 1.91 -2.33
N ASN A 134 -16.21 1.83 -1.05
CA ASN A 134 -16.99 2.48 -0.01
C ASN A 134 -16.53 3.94 0.08
N PRO A 135 -17.41 4.92 -0.21
CA PRO A 135 -17.09 6.32 0.05
C PRO A 135 -16.78 6.46 1.53
N ILE A 136 -15.69 7.15 1.84
CA ILE A 136 -15.42 7.61 3.20
C ILE A 136 -16.56 8.57 3.56
N ASP A 137 -17.50 8.09 4.36
CA ASP A 137 -18.55 8.92 4.93
C ASP A 137 -17.92 9.85 5.97
N LYS A 138 -17.53 11.05 5.51
CA LYS A 138 -17.23 12.17 6.40
C LYS A 138 -18.55 12.76 6.88
N ARG A 139 -19.21 12.11 7.85
CA ARG A 139 -20.21 12.67 8.79
C ARG A 139 -20.96 11.54 9.52
N THR A 140 -20.45 11.10 10.66
CA THR A 140 -21.31 10.60 11.74
C THR A 140 -20.61 10.89 13.06
N ASP A 141 -21.18 11.81 13.83
CA ASP A 141 -20.88 11.96 15.24
C ASP A 141 -21.54 10.82 16.05
N LEU A 142 -21.15 10.72 17.33
CA LEU A 142 -21.54 9.66 18.26
C LEU A 142 -23.02 9.66 18.70
N SER A 143 -23.93 10.27 17.92
CA SER A 143 -25.35 10.36 18.27
C SER A 143 -26.34 9.73 17.28
N GLY A 144 -25.86 9.16 16.16
CA GLY A 144 -26.68 8.25 15.35
C GLY A 144 -27.92 8.86 14.69
N ASN A 145 -27.92 10.15 14.37
CA ASN A 145 -28.99 10.78 13.60
C ASN A 145 -28.50 11.36 12.26
N ARG A 146 -29.27 11.10 11.19
CA ARG A 146 -28.98 11.50 9.82
C ARG A 146 -29.30 12.98 9.60
N VAL A 147 -28.37 13.72 8.99
CA VAL A 147 -28.63 14.98 8.28
C VAL A 147 -28.39 14.76 6.80
#